data_AF-A0AAD9D6M1-F1
#
_entry.id   AF-A0AAD9D6M1-F1
#
_cell.length_a   1.000
_cell.length_b   1.000
_cell.length_c   1.000
_cell.angle_alpha   90.00
_cell.angle_beta   90.00
_cell.angle_gamma   90.00
#
_symmetry.space_group_name_H-M   'P 1'
#
loop_
_entity.id
_entity.type
_entity.pdbx_description
1 polymer ?
#
loop_
_entity_poly.entity_id
_entity_poly.type
_entity_poly.pdbx_seq_one_letter_code
_entity_poly.pdbx_strand_id
1 'polypeptide(L)'
;MVLHRQASTKALLLAAAALCPSSSSSFNAALAFSHQHVVKVRPSQNAFEARLEILPRSNNIITPINYSRRKSLALASPSDDTETTDTSSSSSTLKQDIYNVATLIGAQALLVPIAVFIAQFSNLPNIGLGSQFQIGSVAIVDGLRWTLPLFGVAGLLRIVEPYSNALKDVTKATQRSVLSVLGSTRRPFFALLVSCILGAVAGIGEEWLFRGVFQQLLTDKFGSSSISLAVSGLVFGLLHAVTPVYALLAGAASVFFGYLYNISHNLAVPMITHAVYDVFALMWAHWSVTGLEQEERDAILLNYQGAPVLSTNTYKEGHLNVSDDDDEDDSPKVYNS
;
A
#
# COMPACT_ATOMS: atom_id res chain seq x y z
N MET A 1 25.94 32.26 -24.78
CA MET A 1 24.98 31.14 -24.94
C MET A 1 25.13 30.04 -23.87
N VAL A 2 25.61 30.36 -22.65
CA VAL A 2 25.81 29.39 -21.54
C VAL A 2 24.84 29.68 -20.37
N LEU A 3 24.41 30.92 -20.21
CA LEU A 3 23.51 31.34 -19.12
C LEU A 3 22.06 30.83 -19.27
N HIS A 4 21.60 30.55 -20.49
CA HIS A 4 20.23 30.05 -20.72
C HIS A 4 20.06 28.54 -20.43
N ARG A 5 21.16 27.77 -20.37
CA ARG A 5 21.14 26.32 -20.04
C ARG A 5 21.10 26.04 -18.54
N GLN A 6 21.68 26.91 -17.70
CA GLN A 6 21.64 26.73 -16.25
C GLN A 6 20.26 27.02 -15.64
N ALA A 7 19.48 27.93 -16.23
CA ALA A 7 18.12 28.22 -15.79
C ALA A 7 17.17 27.00 -15.96
N SER A 8 17.34 26.23 -17.04
CA SER A 8 16.56 25.02 -17.33
C SER A 8 16.78 23.90 -16.30
N THR A 9 18.02 23.71 -15.82
CA THR A 9 18.33 22.66 -14.83
C THR A 9 17.77 22.94 -13.43
N LYS A 10 17.65 24.22 -13.04
CA LYS A 10 17.06 24.59 -11.74
C LYS A 10 15.54 24.47 -11.76
N ALA A 11 14.89 24.80 -12.89
CA ALA A 11 13.45 24.64 -13.06
C ALA A 11 13.02 23.15 -13.06
N LEU A 12 13.84 22.25 -13.60
CA LEU A 12 13.54 20.81 -13.63
C LEU A 12 13.59 20.14 -12.25
N LEU A 13 14.54 20.55 -11.38
CA LEU A 13 14.62 20.11 -9.98
C LEU A 13 13.45 20.64 -9.14
N LEU A 14 12.96 21.83 -9.46
CA LEU A 14 11.76 22.43 -8.84
C LEU A 14 10.46 21.76 -9.32
N ALA A 15 10.37 21.33 -10.58
CA ALA A 15 9.21 20.62 -11.11
C ALA A 15 9.07 19.20 -10.53
N ALA A 16 10.19 18.50 -10.30
CA ALA A 16 10.18 17.20 -9.60
C ALA A 16 9.76 17.32 -8.13
N ALA A 17 10.05 18.45 -7.48
CA ALA A 17 9.61 18.73 -6.11
C ALA A 17 8.12 19.17 -6.02
N ALA A 18 7.54 19.65 -7.12
CA ALA A 18 6.16 20.15 -7.19
C ALA A 18 5.09 19.06 -7.33
N LEU A 19 5.48 17.80 -7.52
CA LEU A 19 4.57 16.64 -7.58
C LEU A 19 4.36 15.95 -6.22
N CYS A 20 4.85 16.56 -5.13
CA CYS A 20 4.60 16.10 -3.78
C CYS A 20 3.20 16.56 -3.30
N PRO A 21 2.27 15.65 -2.98
CA PRO A 21 1.09 16.04 -2.22
C PRO A 21 1.58 16.53 -0.86
N SER A 22 1.29 17.78 -0.53
CA SER A 22 1.60 18.38 0.75
C SER A 22 0.86 17.65 1.88
N SER A 23 1.49 16.63 2.46
CA SER A 23 1.21 16.23 3.84
C SER A 23 2.14 17.03 4.74
N SER A 24 1.60 18.07 5.35
CA SER A 24 2.26 18.87 6.37
C SER A 24 2.73 18.00 7.54
N SER A 25 4.03 17.74 7.62
CA SER A 25 4.71 17.60 8.92
C SER A 25 6.18 17.96 8.74
N SER A 26 6.57 18.98 9.48
CA SER A 26 7.87 19.64 9.45
C SER A 26 8.96 18.68 9.93
N PHE A 27 9.92 18.33 9.05
CA PHE A 27 11.18 17.74 9.50
C PHE A 27 12.35 18.63 9.07
N ASN A 28 12.83 19.39 10.05
CA ASN A 28 14.09 20.12 9.98
C ASN A 28 15.25 19.13 9.94
N ALA A 29 15.96 19.09 8.82
CA ALA A 29 17.28 18.48 8.74
C ALA A 29 18.34 19.55 9.07
N ALA A 30 18.91 19.48 10.28
CA ALA A 30 20.16 20.15 10.62
C ALA A 30 20.95 19.31 11.62
N LEU A 31 22.18 18.96 11.21
CA LEU A 31 23.37 18.57 11.97
C LEU A 31 23.23 18.30 13.49
N ALA A 32 23.70 17.13 13.93
CA ALA A 32 24.87 17.06 14.82
C ALA A 32 25.30 15.61 15.09
N PHE A 33 26.50 15.26 14.63
CA PHE A 33 27.34 14.28 15.30
C PHE A 33 27.56 14.74 16.75
N SER A 34 27.22 13.92 17.75
CA SER A 34 27.90 13.98 19.04
C SER A 34 27.72 12.66 19.80
N HIS A 35 28.86 12.20 20.33
CA HIS A 35 29.03 11.04 21.19
C HIS A 35 28.02 10.97 22.34
N GLN A 36 27.46 9.78 22.62
CA GLN A 36 27.06 9.43 23.97
C GLN A 36 27.51 8.02 24.37
N HIS A 37 28.03 7.98 25.59
CA HIS A 37 28.70 6.90 26.26
C HIS A 37 27.79 5.70 26.57
N VAL A 38 28.36 4.51 26.41
CA VAL A 38 27.86 3.24 26.93
C VAL A 38 27.89 3.27 28.46
N VAL A 39 26.72 3.20 29.10
CA VAL A 39 26.59 2.79 30.51
C VAL A 39 26.02 1.38 30.55
N LYS A 40 26.84 0.47 31.04
CA LYS A 40 26.63 -0.98 31.11
C LYS A 40 26.09 -1.30 32.51
N VAL A 41 24.81 -1.70 32.63
CA VAL A 41 24.27 -2.22 33.89
C VAL A 41 24.23 -3.74 33.81
N ARG A 42 25.06 -4.40 34.63
CA ARG A 42 25.01 -5.85 34.92
C ARG A 42 24.11 -6.08 36.13
N PRO A 43 23.28 -7.13 36.17
CA PRO A 43 22.85 -7.72 37.42
C PRO A 43 23.76 -8.89 37.80
N SER A 44 24.16 -8.90 39.07
CA SER A 44 25.01 -9.87 39.75
C SER A 44 24.31 -11.22 40.00
N GLN A 45 25.05 -12.30 39.80
CA GLN A 45 24.77 -13.63 40.34
C GLN A 45 25.39 -13.77 41.75
N ASN A 46 24.70 -14.55 42.59
CA ASN A 46 25.10 -15.28 43.82
C ASN A 46 24.04 -15.05 44.92
N ALA A 47 23.57 -15.99 45.74
CA ALA A 47 23.46 -17.45 45.79
C ALA A 47 22.73 -17.77 47.14
N PHE A 48 22.14 -18.97 47.28
CA PHE A 48 21.80 -19.67 48.56
C PHE A 48 20.59 -19.08 49.37
N GLU A 49 19.60 -19.81 49.91
CA GLU A 49 19.41 -21.22 50.32
C GLU A 49 17.94 -21.71 50.20
N ALA A 50 17.83 -23.04 50.23
CA ALA A 50 16.68 -23.95 50.31
C ALA A 50 15.49 -23.61 51.23
N ARG A 51 14.28 -24.02 50.80
CA ARG A 51 13.41 -24.90 51.62
C ARG A 51 12.35 -25.63 50.76
N LEU A 52 12.47 -26.96 50.70
CA LEU A 52 11.41 -27.89 50.29
C LEU A 52 10.41 -28.01 51.44
N GLU A 53 9.12 -27.76 51.20
CA GLU A 53 8.03 -28.35 51.97
C GLU A 53 6.99 -28.93 51.01
N ILE A 54 6.80 -30.24 51.15
CA ILE A 54 5.77 -31.08 50.53
C ILE A 54 4.58 -31.11 51.49
N LEU A 55 3.34 -31.16 50.97
CA LEU A 55 2.12 -31.88 51.44
C LEU A 55 0.82 -31.13 50.98
N PRO A 56 -0.39 -31.73 50.98
CA PRO A 56 -0.85 -32.78 50.08
C PRO A 56 -2.23 -32.51 49.41
N ARG A 57 -2.55 -33.40 48.48
CA ARG A 57 -3.80 -33.67 47.75
C ARG A 57 -5.08 -33.66 48.63
N SER A 58 -6.16 -32.99 48.19
CA SER A 58 -7.53 -33.28 48.63
C SER A 58 -8.51 -33.35 47.45
N ASN A 59 -9.37 -34.38 47.50
CA ASN A 59 -10.48 -34.65 46.59
C ASN A 59 -11.79 -34.10 47.19
N ASN A 60 -12.76 -33.70 46.35
CA ASN A 60 -14.24 -33.81 46.48
C ASN A 60 -14.85 -33.09 45.25
N ILE A 61 -15.38 -33.75 44.19
CA ILE A 61 -16.67 -34.45 43.99
C ILE A 61 -17.91 -33.50 43.86
N ILE A 62 -18.39 -33.34 42.60
CA ILE A 62 -19.79 -33.27 42.06
C ILE A 62 -20.62 -31.99 42.38
N THR A 63 -21.38 -31.29 41.50
CA THR A 63 -22.27 -31.59 40.34
C THR A 63 -22.48 -30.34 39.41
N PRO A 64 -23.06 -30.49 38.18
CA PRO A 64 -23.23 -29.41 37.20
C PRO A 64 -24.61 -28.72 37.24
N ILE A 65 -24.69 -27.44 36.86
CA ILE A 65 -25.94 -26.68 36.68
C ILE A 65 -26.34 -26.69 35.20
N ASN A 66 -27.46 -27.35 34.91
CA ASN A 66 -28.21 -27.26 33.65
C ASN A 66 -28.98 -25.92 33.61
N TYR A 67 -28.97 -25.22 32.48
CA TYR A 67 -30.03 -24.26 32.15
C TYR A 67 -30.76 -24.68 30.88
N SER A 68 -32.04 -24.96 31.05
CA SER A 68 -32.94 -25.50 30.07
C SER A 68 -33.36 -24.48 29.01
N ARG A 69 -33.34 -24.94 27.76
CA ARG A 69 -34.07 -24.45 26.59
C ARG A 69 -35.54 -24.14 26.95
N ARG A 70 -36.01 -22.90 26.77
CA ARG A 70 -37.44 -22.58 26.61
C ARG A 70 -37.71 -22.16 25.16
N LYS A 71 -38.51 -22.99 24.49
CA LYS A 71 -39.32 -22.63 23.32
C LYS A 71 -40.55 -21.88 23.84
N SER A 72 -40.82 -20.69 23.33
CA SER A 72 -42.14 -20.06 23.42
C SER A 72 -42.68 -19.84 22.01
N LEU A 73 -43.80 -20.49 21.75
CA LEU A 73 -44.66 -20.35 20.57
C LEU A 73 -45.53 -19.09 20.77
N ALA A 74 -45.54 -18.17 19.82
CA ALA A 74 -46.59 -17.17 19.62
C ALA A 74 -46.60 -16.82 18.12
N LEU A 75 -47.55 -17.37 17.36
CA LEU A 75 -48.79 -16.73 16.92
C LEU A 75 -48.54 -15.67 15.82
N ALA A 76 -48.83 -16.09 14.59
CA ALA A 76 -48.75 -15.26 13.39
C ALA A 76 -49.78 -14.12 13.41
N SER A 77 -49.34 -12.95 12.94
CA SER A 77 -50.19 -11.89 12.38
C SER A 77 -49.49 -11.38 11.12
N PRO A 78 -50.22 -11.10 10.02
CA PRO A 78 -49.60 -10.86 8.72
C PRO A 78 -49.13 -9.42 8.62
N SER A 79 -47.82 -9.19 8.47
CA SER A 79 -47.31 -7.91 8.02
C SER A 79 -47.00 -7.98 6.52
N ASP A 80 -47.74 -7.16 5.80
CA ASP A 80 -47.47 -6.73 4.44
C ASP A 80 -46.32 -5.72 4.51
N ASP A 81 -45.09 -6.22 4.47
CA ASP A 81 -43.89 -5.39 4.42
C ASP A 81 -43.15 -5.69 3.12
N THR A 82 -43.35 -4.79 2.17
CA THR A 82 -42.59 -4.65 0.93
C THR A 82 -41.08 -4.77 1.19
N GLU A 83 -40.46 -5.78 0.57
CA GLU A 83 -39.02 -5.87 0.32
C GLU A 83 -38.53 -4.62 -0.43
N THR A 84 -38.05 -3.60 0.28
CA THR A 84 -37.30 -2.50 -0.32
C THR A 84 -36.21 -1.99 0.61
N THR A 85 -35.24 -2.83 0.97
CA THR A 85 -34.07 -2.35 1.73
C THR A 85 -32.88 -3.28 1.54
N ASP A 86 -32.19 -3.16 0.39
CA ASP A 86 -30.81 -3.67 0.20
C ASP A 86 -30.08 -3.02 -1.00
N THR A 87 -30.79 -2.31 -1.88
CA THR A 87 -30.20 -1.70 -3.08
C THR A 87 -29.51 -0.35 -2.84
N SER A 88 -29.87 0.40 -1.79
CA SER A 88 -29.32 1.74 -1.55
C SER A 88 -27.90 1.71 -0.95
N SER A 89 -27.59 0.74 -0.09
CA SER A 89 -26.27 0.62 0.53
C SER A 89 -25.25 -0.14 -0.33
N SER A 90 -25.68 -1.15 -1.08
CA SER A 90 -24.83 -1.83 -2.07
C SER A 90 -24.43 -0.89 -3.22
N SER A 91 -25.33 0.02 -3.62
CA SER A 91 -25.03 0.98 -4.69
C SER A 91 -24.13 2.14 -4.26
N SER A 92 -24.17 2.57 -2.99
CA SER A 92 -23.29 3.62 -2.47
C SER A 92 -21.85 3.13 -2.28
N THR A 93 -21.67 1.90 -1.80
CA THR A 93 -20.34 1.24 -1.66
C THR A 93 -19.69 1.02 -3.02
N LEU A 94 -20.43 0.48 -4.01
CA LEU A 94 -19.92 0.28 -5.36
C LEU A 94 -19.49 1.61 -6.03
N LYS A 95 -20.24 2.70 -5.82
CA LYS A 95 -19.88 4.02 -6.37
C LYS A 95 -18.58 4.55 -5.75
N GLN A 96 -18.39 4.39 -4.45
CA GLN A 96 -17.16 4.80 -3.76
C GLN A 96 -15.95 3.96 -4.21
N ASP A 97 -16.14 2.65 -4.33
CA ASP A 97 -15.12 1.72 -4.85
C ASP A 97 -14.66 2.13 -6.24
N ILE A 98 -15.60 2.41 -7.14
CA ILE A 98 -15.31 2.88 -8.50
C ILE A 98 -14.57 4.22 -8.46
N TYR A 99 -14.99 5.15 -7.60
CA TYR A 99 -14.33 6.45 -7.47
C TYR A 99 -12.88 6.34 -7.01
N ASN A 100 -12.60 5.51 -5.99
CA ASN A 100 -11.25 5.31 -5.48
C ASN A 100 -10.34 4.69 -6.55
N VAL A 101 -10.81 3.63 -7.23
CA VAL A 101 -10.09 2.96 -8.31
C VAL A 101 -9.85 3.92 -9.48
N ALA A 102 -10.88 4.67 -9.91
CA ALA A 102 -10.77 5.63 -11.00
C ALA A 102 -9.81 6.78 -10.66
N THR A 103 -9.81 7.26 -9.41
CA THR A 103 -8.89 8.30 -8.95
C THR A 103 -7.44 7.81 -9.00
N LEU A 104 -7.18 6.58 -8.54
CA LEU A 104 -5.84 6.00 -8.59
C LEU A 104 -5.36 5.78 -10.03
N ILE A 105 -6.21 5.21 -10.89
CA ILE A 105 -5.90 5.04 -12.32
C ILE A 105 -5.64 6.41 -12.97
N GLY A 106 -6.47 7.40 -12.67
CA GLY A 106 -6.32 8.76 -13.18
C GLY A 106 -4.99 9.39 -12.75
N ALA A 107 -4.62 9.26 -11.47
CA ALA A 107 -3.35 9.74 -10.95
C ALA A 107 -2.15 9.09 -11.66
N GLN A 108 -2.20 7.78 -11.87
CA GLN A 108 -1.13 7.06 -12.60
C GLN A 108 -1.11 7.42 -14.10
N ALA A 109 -2.27 7.59 -14.71
CA ALA A 109 -2.38 7.98 -16.12
C ALA A 109 -1.82 9.38 -16.39
N LEU A 110 -1.80 10.28 -15.38
CA LEU A 110 -1.19 11.61 -15.51
C LEU A 110 0.33 11.58 -15.73
N LEU A 111 1.01 10.49 -15.37
CA LEU A 111 2.46 10.37 -15.61
C LEU A 111 2.79 10.38 -17.11
N VAL A 112 1.92 9.84 -17.97
CA VAL A 112 2.12 9.81 -19.42
C VAL A 112 2.14 11.21 -20.05
N PRO A 113 1.11 12.07 -19.90
CA PRO A 113 1.16 13.42 -20.45
C PRO A 113 2.28 14.27 -19.83
N ILE A 114 2.62 14.06 -18.55
CA ILE A 114 3.76 14.72 -17.91
C ILE A 114 5.06 14.30 -18.60
N ALA A 115 5.28 13.00 -18.82
CA ALA A 115 6.45 12.48 -19.52
C ALA A 115 6.54 13.05 -20.94
N VAL A 116 5.43 13.02 -21.69
CA VAL A 116 5.34 13.58 -23.05
C VAL A 116 5.69 15.06 -23.06
N PHE A 117 5.12 15.85 -22.15
CA PHE A 117 5.38 17.29 -22.06
C PHE A 117 6.86 17.59 -21.79
N ILE A 118 7.46 16.91 -20.80
CA ILE A 118 8.88 17.10 -20.47
C ILE A 118 9.79 16.65 -21.60
N ALA A 119 9.45 15.54 -22.26
CA ALA A 119 10.22 15.01 -23.39
C ALA A 119 10.21 15.97 -24.59
N GLN A 120 9.04 16.53 -24.92
CA GLN A 120 8.92 17.56 -25.96
C GLN A 120 9.69 18.82 -25.60
N PHE A 121 9.53 19.32 -24.36
CA PHE A 121 10.23 20.50 -23.89
C PHE A 121 11.75 20.34 -23.92
N SER A 122 12.23 19.11 -23.66
CA SER A 122 13.66 18.79 -23.63
C SER A 122 14.20 18.27 -24.97
N ASN A 123 13.37 18.19 -26.01
CA ASN A 123 13.72 17.68 -27.35
C ASN A 123 14.29 16.25 -27.34
N LEU A 124 13.72 15.36 -26.51
CA LEU A 124 14.13 13.96 -26.46
C LEU A 124 13.66 13.18 -27.71
N PRO A 125 14.44 12.18 -28.17
CA PRO A 125 14.07 11.37 -29.33
C PRO A 125 12.75 10.64 -29.08
N ASN A 126 11.89 10.63 -30.12
CA ASN A 126 10.59 9.95 -30.09
C ASN A 126 9.74 10.29 -28.86
N ILE A 127 9.75 11.55 -28.42
CA ILE A 127 8.97 12.03 -27.28
C ILE A 127 9.31 11.23 -25.99
N GLY A 128 10.59 10.85 -25.85
CA GLY A 128 11.08 10.10 -24.69
C GLY A 128 10.86 8.59 -24.78
N LEU A 129 10.26 8.05 -25.84
CA LEU A 129 10.18 6.60 -26.04
C LEU A 129 11.54 5.99 -26.43
N GLY A 130 12.48 6.82 -26.90
CA GLY A 130 13.76 6.37 -27.44
C GLY A 130 13.67 6.01 -28.93
N SER A 131 14.84 5.87 -29.56
CA SER A 131 14.96 5.67 -31.02
C SER A 131 14.61 4.26 -31.49
N GLN A 132 14.72 3.25 -30.61
CA GLN A 132 14.45 1.86 -30.93
C GLN A 132 13.16 1.34 -30.30
N PHE A 133 12.24 2.25 -29.95
CA PHE A 133 10.96 1.85 -29.36
C PHE A 133 10.15 1.01 -30.33
N GLN A 134 9.82 -0.21 -29.92
CA GLN A 134 8.96 -1.10 -30.67
C GLN A 134 8.23 -2.08 -29.75
N ILE A 135 6.92 -2.17 -29.93
CA ILE A 135 6.11 -3.22 -29.31
C ILE A 135 6.04 -4.36 -30.30
N GLY A 136 6.95 -5.33 -30.15
CA GLY A 136 7.04 -6.52 -30.98
C GLY A 136 7.10 -7.79 -30.14
N SER A 137 7.01 -8.96 -30.79
CA SER A 137 7.08 -10.26 -30.10
C SER A 137 8.36 -10.43 -29.27
N VAL A 138 9.49 -9.92 -29.75
CA VAL A 138 10.76 -9.92 -29.02
C VAL A 138 10.65 -9.15 -27.71
N ALA A 139 10.11 -7.92 -27.75
CA ALA A 139 9.94 -7.10 -26.55
C ALA A 139 8.97 -7.74 -25.54
N ILE A 140 7.91 -8.41 -26.02
CA ILE A 140 6.98 -9.16 -25.17
C ILE A 140 7.70 -10.33 -24.49
N VAL A 141 8.42 -11.15 -25.26
CA VAL A 141 9.15 -12.31 -24.72
C VAL A 141 10.22 -11.88 -23.72
N ASP A 142 10.98 -10.84 -24.04
CA ASP A 142 12.01 -10.30 -23.15
C ASP A 142 11.40 -9.70 -21.88
N GLY A 143 10.31 -8.93 -22.01
CA GLY A 143 9.59 -8.38 -20.87
C GLY A 143 9.11 -9.48 -19.91
N LEU A 144 8.48 -10.53 -20.45
CA LEU A 144 8.03 -11.68 -19.67
C LEU A 144 9.20 -12.45 -19.02
N ARG A 145 10.32 -12.63 -19.74
CA ARG A 145 11.52 -13.29 -19.19
C ARG A 145 12.11 -12.50 -18.03
N TRP A 146 12.20 -11.18 -18.16
CA TRP A 146 12.79 -10.32 -17.14
C TRP A 146 11.87 -10.09 -15.92
N THR A 147 10.62 -10.52 -15.97
CA THR A 147 9.77 -10.60 -14.77
C THR A 147 10.22 -11.72 -13.83
N LEU A 148 10.83 -12.80 -14.34
CA LEU A 148 11.20 -13.97 -13.54
C LEU A 148 12.19 -13.66 -12.40
N PRO A 149 13.28 -12.89 -12.60
CA PRO A 149 14.14 -12.47 -11.50
C PRO A 149 13.41 -11.72 -10.39
N LEU A 150 12.44 -10.87 -10.73
CA LEU A 150 11.64 -10.13 -9.75
C LEU A 150 10.80 -11.08 -8.89
N PHE A 151 10.19 -12.10 -9.48
CA PHE A 151 9.50 -13.14 -8.71
C PHE A 151 10.46 -13.97 -7.85
N GLY A 152 11.68 -14.24 -8.33
CA GLY A 152 12.71 -14.89 -7.53
C GLY A 152 13.08 -14.08 -6.28
N VAL A 153 13.26 -12.76 -6.44
CA VAL A 153 13.51 -11.85 -5.32
C VAL A 153 12.30 -11.77 -4.39
N ALA A 154 11.08 -11.64 -4.92
CA ALA A 154 9.86 -11.63 -4.11
C ALA A 154 9.69 -12.93 -3.28
N GLY A 155 9.97 -14.09 -3.89
CA GLY A 155 9.98 -15.38 -3.21
C GLY A 155 11.03 -15.46 -2.10
N LEU A 156 12.23 -14.94 -2.34
CA LEU A 156 13.28 -14.88 -1.32
C LEU A 156 12.88 -13.95 -0.15
N LEU A 157 12.37 -12.75 -0.46
CA LEU A 157 11.89 -11.81 0.56
C LEU A 157 10.78 -12.41 1.41
N ARG A 158 9.89 -13.22 0.80
CA ARG A 158 8.84 -13.96 1.51
C ARG A 158 9.40 -14.98 2.51
N ILE A 159 10.49 -15.66 2.17
CA ILE A 159 11.16 -16.61 3.09
C ILE A 159 11.79 -15.85 4.28
N VAL A 160 12.32 -14.66 4.05
CA VAL A 160 13.00 -13.84 5.07
C VAL A 160 12.01 -13.06 5.94
N GLU A 161 10.84 -12.71 5.41
CA GLU A 161 9.82 -11.88 6.05
C GLU A 161 9.49 -12.28 7.51
N PRO A 162 9.26 -13.56 7.87
CA PRO A 162 8.93 -13.94 9.24
C PRO A 162 9.98 -13.52 10.28
N TYR A 163 11.24 -13.37 9.84
CA TYR A 163 12.40 -13.03 10.65
C TYR A 163 12.71 -11.53 10.66
N SER A 164 12.01 -10.70 9.87
CA SER A 164 12.28 -9.28 9.74
C SER A 164 11.02 -8.44 9.96
N ASN A 165 11.01 -7.66 11.05
CA ASN A 165 9.91 -6.72 11.32
C ASN A 165 9.75 -5.69 10.20
N ALA A 166 10.86 -5.21 9.63
CA ALA A 166 10.82 -4.24 8.55
C ALA A 166 10.17 -4.80 7.28
N LEU A 167 10.36 -6.09 6.96
CA LEU A 167 9.66 -6.72 5.83
C LEU A 167 8.17 -6.94 6.13
N LYS A 168 7.81 -7.29 7.38
CA LYS A 168 6.40 -7.35 7.80
C LYS A 168 5.71 -6.01 7.64
N ASP A 169 6.39 -4.89 7.93
CA ASP A 169 5.85 -3.55 7.73
C ASP A 169 5.62 -3.22 6.25
N VAL A 170 6.52 -3.67 5.37
CA VAL A 170 6.32 -3.59 3.91
C VAL A 170 5.07 -4.38 3.52
N THR A 171 4.94 -5.63 3.95
CA THR A 171 3.77 -6.46 3.64
C THR A 171 2.47 -5.82 4.13
N LYS A 172 2.43 -5.30 5.36
CA LYS A 172 1.26 -4.61 5.91
C LYS A 172 0.92 -3.35 5.11
N ALA A 173 1.92 -2.56 4.71
CA ALA A 173 1.71 -1.39 3.87
C ALA A 173 1.09 -1.77 2.51
N THR A 174 1.63 -2.80 1.85
CA THR A 174 1.07 -3.32 0.59
C THR A 174 -0.34 -3.85 0.77
N GLN A 175 -0.61 -4.62 1.84
CA GLN A 175 -1.94 -5.15 2.14
C GLN A 175 -2.97 -4.04 2.35
N ARG A 176 -2.61 -2.93 3.02
CA ARG A 176 -3.50 -1.76 3.19
C ARG A 176 -3.85 -1.12 1.85
N SER A 177 -2.86 -0.89 1.00
CA SER A 177 -3.09 -0.35 -0.35
C SER A 177 -4.01 -1.27 -1.16
N VAL A 178 -3.80 -2.58 -1.09
CA VAL A 178 -4.63 -3.57 -1.78
C VAL A 178 -6.05 -3.63 -1.21
N LEU A 179 -6.23 -3.56 0.10
CA LEU A 179 -7.56 -3.48 0.72
C LEU A 179 -8.30 -2.20 0.30
N SER A 180 -7.59 -1.09 0.15
CA SER A 180 -8.17 0.18 -0.30
C SER A 180 -8.53 0.19 -1.80
N VAL A 181 -7.90 -0.65 -2.62
CA VAL A 181 -8.07 -0.64 -4.09
C VAL A 181 -8.87 -1.83 -4.63
N LEU A 182 -8.67 -3.02 -4.07
CA LEU A 182 -9.28 -4.28 -4.53
C LEU A 182 -10.28 -4.85 -3.52
N GLY A 183 -10.24 -4.34 -2.29
CA GLY A 183 -11.20 -4.66 -1.25
C GLY A 183 -10.90 -5.88 -0.40
N SER A 184 -11.72 -6.06 0.63
CA SER A 184 -11.62 -7.15 1.60
C SER A 184 -12.33 -8.44 1.16
N THR A 185 -13.14 -8.38 0.10
CA THR A 185 -13.84 -9.55 -0.45
C THR A 185 -13.06 -10.17 -1.61
N ARG A 186 -13.00 -11.50 -1.65
CA ARG A 186 -12.28 -12.22 -2.70
C ARG A 186 -13.08 -12.22 -4.00
N ARG A 187 -12.73 -11.31 -4.91
CA ARG A 187 -13.36 -11.15 -6.24
C ARG A 187 -12.31 -11.31 -7.34
N PRO A 188 -11.93 -12.55 -7.72
CA PRO A 188 -10.74 -12.79 -8.54
C PRO A 188 -10.80 -12.14 -9.93
N PHE A 189 -11.98 -12.13 -10.58
CA PHE A 189 -12.13 -11.48 -11.89
C PHE A 189 -12.03 -9.96 -11.83
N PHE A 190 -12.64 -9.34 -10.81
CA PHE A 190 -12.53 -7.91 -10.57
C PHE A 190 -11.09 -7.52 -10.23
N ALA A 191 -10.46 -8.26 -9.32
CA ALA A 191 -9.07 -8.06 -8.94
C ALA A 191 -8.13 -8.18 -10.15
N LEU A 192 -8.33 -9.18 -11.01
CA LEU A 192 -7.53 -9.35 -12.23
C LEU A 192 -7.70 -8.18 -13.18
N LEU A 193 -8.94 -7.77 -13.46
CA LEU A 193 -9.23 -6.65 -14.34
C LEU A 193 -8.56 -5.35 -13.85
N VAL A 194 -8.78 -5.00 -12.57
CA VAL A 194 -8.20 -3.78 -11.98
C VAL A 194 -6.68 -3.86 -11.94
N SER A 195 -6.10 -5.02 -11.62
CA SER A 195 -4.64 -5.22 -11.62
C SER A 195 -4.05 -5.08 -13.02
N CYS A 196 -4.71 -5.60 -14.06
CA CYS A 196 -4.27 -5.41 -15.45
C CYS A 196 -4.29 -3.93 -15.86
N ILE A 197 -5.33 -3.19 -15.48
CA ILE A 197 -5.40 -1.75 -15.80
C ILE A 197 -4.33 -0.98 -15.03
N LEU A 198 -4.23 -1.18 -13.71
CA LEU A 198 -3.24 -0.48 -12.89
C LEU A 198 -1.81 -0.83 -13.30
N GLY A 199 -1.49 -2.10 -13.48
CA GLY A 199 -0.17 -2.54 -13.91
C GLY A 199 0.20 -1.99 -15.28
N ALA A 200 -0.74 -1.96 -16.24
CA ALA A 200 -0.47 -1.36 -17.55
C ALA A 200 -0.25 0.15 -17.46
N VAL A 201 -1.10 0.88 -16.72
CA VAL A 201 -1.01 2.34 -16.61
C VAL A 201 0.24 2.76 -15.84
N ALA A 202 0.53 2.13 -14.70
CA ALA A 202 1.74 2.37 -13.92
C ALA A 202 2.99 1.97 -14.71
N GLY A 203 3.02 0.75 -15.27
CA GLY A 203 4.14 0.27 -16.06
C GLY A 203 4.44 1.11 -17.30
N ILE A 204 3.42 1.67 -17.97
CA ILE A 204 3.66 2.61 -19.09
C ILE A 204 4.07 3.98 -18.56
N GLY A 205 3.31 4.57 -17.63
CA GLY A 205 3.51 5.93 -17.16
C GLY A 205 4.83 6.12 -16.42
N GLU A 206 5.13 5.25 -15.46
CA GLU A 206 6.35 5.32 -14.67
C GLU A 206 7.59 5.03 -15.51
N GLU A 207 7.58 4.01 -16.38
CA GLU A 207 8.74 3.71 -17.23
C GLU A 207 8.99 4.83 -18.25
N TRP A 208 7.94 5.41 -18.83
CA TRP A 208 8.10 6.55 -19.74
C TRP A 208 8.70 7.75 -19.02
N LEU A 209 8.18 8.11 -17.85
CA LEU A 209 8.69 9.24 -17.09
C LEU A 209 10.12 9.00 -16.57
N PHE A 210 10.39 7.83 -16.00
CA PHE A 210 11.68 7.58 -15.35
C PHE A 210 12.78 7.15 -16.34
N ARG A 211 12.50 6.25 -17.29
CA ARG A 211 13.54 5.68 -18.17
C ARG A 211 13.63 6.48 -19.44
N GLY A 212 12.46 6.73 -20.04
CA GLY A 212 12.35 7.50 -21.26
C GLY A 212 12.76 8.96 -21.13
N VAL A 213 12.45 9.57 -19.97
CA VAL A 213 12.72 11.00 -19.73
C VAL A 213 13.81 11.23 -18.69
N PHE A 214 13.57 10.90 -17.41
CA PHE A 214 14.45 11.32 -16.32
C PHE A 214 15.87 10.73 -16.43
N GLN A 215 15.99 9.41 -16.59
CA GLN A 215 17.26 8.70 -16.77
C GLN A 215 17.98 9.15 -18.04
N GLN A 216 17.25 9.39 -19.14
CA GLN A 216 17.85 9.89 -20.38
C GLN A 216 18.44 11.30 -20.17
N LEU A 217 17.70 12.22 -19.55
CA LEU A 217 18.19 13.57 -19.24
C LEU A 217 19.39 13.56 -18.30
N LEU A 218 19.42 12.65 -17.32
CA LEU A 218 20.57 12.44 -16.45
C LEU A 218 21.77 11.93 -17.24
N THR A 219 21.55 11.00 -18.18
CA THR A 219 22.61 10.44 -19.04
C THR A 219 23.19 11.52 -19.93
N ASP A 220 22.36 12.35 -20.57
CA ASP A 220 22.80 13.46 -21.42
C ASP A 220 23.56 14.53 -20.61
N LYS A 221 23.16 14.75 -19.35
CA LYS A 221 23.79 15.74 -18.46
C LYS A 221 25.13 15.29 -17.89
N PHE A 222 25.23 14.04 -17.45
CA PHE A 222 26.40 13.52 -16.74
C PHE A 222 27.34 12.68 -17.63
N GLY A 223 26.90 12.28 -18.83
CA GLY A 223 27.68 11.43 -19.74
C GLY A 223 27.94 10.02 -19.19
N SER A 224 27.19 9.58 -18.18
CA SER A 224 27.40 8.30 -17.51
C SER A 224 26.08 7.61 -17.20
N SER A 225 25.86 6.47 -17.87
CA SER A 225 24.71 5.60 -17.63
C SER A 225 24.68 5.05 -16.20
N SER A 226 25.85 4.78 -15.59
CA SER A 226 25.89 4.27 -14.21
C SER A 226 25.41 5.32 -13.20
N ILE A 227 25.79 6.59 -13.39
CA ILE A 227 25.32 7.70 -12.54
C ILE A 227 23.83 7.92 -12.74
N SER A 228 23.33 7.90 -13.98
CA SER A 228 21.91 8.07 -14.24
C SER A 228 21.07 6.95 -13.64
N LEU A 229 21.53 5.70 -13.69
CA LEU A 229 20.86 4.57 -13.03
C LEU A 229 20.80 4.77 -11.51
N ALA A 230 21.92 5.10 -10.88
CA ALA A 230 21.98 5.25 -9.43
C ALA A 230 21.07 6.40 -8.94
N VAL A 231 21.11 7.54 -9.63
CA VAL A 231 20.29 8.71 -9.27
C VAL A 231 18.81 8.46 -9.57
N SER A 232 18.48 7.85 -10.71
CA SER A 232 17.10 7.49 -11.05
C SER A 232 16.50 6.51 -10.04
N GLY A 233 17.26 5.47 -9.68
CA GLY A 233 16.86 4.50 -8.66
C GLY A 233 16.66 5.14 -7.28
N LEU A 234 17.58 6.01 -6.86
CA LEU A 234 17.47 6.73 -5.59
C LEU A 234 16.21 7.60 -5.55
N VAL A 235 15.98 8.43 -6.57
CA VAL A 235 14.81 9.32 -6.63
C VAL A 235 13.51 8.51 -6.67
N PHE A 236 13.46 7.44 -7.46
CA PHE A 236 12.30 6.56 -7.52
C PHE A 236 12.01 5.92 -6.15
N GLY A 237 13.04 5.40 -5.48
CA GLY A 237 12.90 4.82 -4.14
C GLY A 237 12.38 5.83 -3.12
N LEU A 238 12.88 7.07 -3.14
CA LEU A 238 12.43 8.14 -2.25
C LEU A 238 10.97 8.53 -2.49
N LEU A 239 10.49 8.52 -3.74
CA LEU A 239 9.09 8.77 -4.07
C LEU A 239 8.16 7.63 -3.59
N HIS A 240 8.71 6.46 -3.32
CA HIS A 240 8.01 5.28 -2.80
C HIS A 240 8.27 5.04 -1.31
N ALA A 241 8.70 6.06 -0.56
CA ALA A 241 9.11 5.91 0.85
C ALA A 241 7.95 5.77 1.85
N VAL A 242 7.07 4.79 1.65
CA VAL A 242 6.03 4.39 2.63
C VAL A 242 6.68 3.78 3.87
N THR A 243 7.74 2.99 3.67
CA THR A 243 8.68 2.55 4.71
C THR A 243 10.10 2.65 4.17
N PRO A 244 11.14 2.75 5.02
CA PRO A 244 12.53 2.81 4.54
C PRO A 244 12.94 1.57 3.72
N VAL A 245 12.46 0.38 4.10
CA VAL A 245 12.75 -0.84 3.34
C VAL A 245 11.98 -0.86 2.03
N TYR A 246 10.74 -0.38 2.00
CA TYR A 246 9.99 -0.26 0.75
C TYR A 246 10.68 0.71 -0.22
N ALA A 247 11.19 1.84 0.27
CA ALA A 247 11.98 2.78 -0.53
C ALA A 247 13.22 2.10 -1.15
N LEU A 248 13.94 1.30 -0.37
CA LEU A 248 15.12 0.58 -0.83
C LEU A 248 14.75 -0.46 -1.90
N LEU A 249 13.69 -1.24 -1.68
CA LEU A 249 13.23 -2.26 -2.62
C LEU A 249 12.72 -1.63 -3.93
N ALA A 250 11.94 -0.56 -3.84
CA ALA A 250 11.45 0.21 -4.99
C ALA A 250 12.63 0.84 -5.76
N GLY A 251 13.61 1.39 -5.07
CA GLY A 251 14.83 1.91 -5.70
C GLY A 251 15.65 0.83 -6.41
N ALA A 252 15.78 -0.35 -5.79
CA ALA A 252 16.48 -1.49 -6.40
C ALA A 252 15.74 -2.03 -7.64
N ALA A 253 14.41 -2.19 -7.57
CA ALA A 253 13.59 -2.50 -8.73
C ALA A 253 13.75 -1.42 -9.82
N SER A 254 13.85 -0.16 -9.41
CA SER A 254 14.02 0.93 -10.34
C SER A 254 15.35 0.89 -11.10
N VAL A 255 16.45 0.59 -10.40
CA VAL A 255 17.75 0.34 -11.02
C VAL A 255 17.68 -0.85 -11.97
N PHE A 256 16.96 -1.90 -11.61
CA PHE A 256 16.77 -3.08 -12.48
C PHE A 256 16.07 -2.72 -13.79
N PHE A 257 14.92 -2.03 -13.76
CA PHE A 257 14.25 -1.58 -14.98
C PHE A 257 15.11 -0.59 -15.80
N GLY A 258 15.85 0.30 -15.14
CA GLY A 258 16.81 1.19 -15.79
C GLY A 258 17.95 0.45 -16.48
N TYR A 259 18.43 -0.64 -15.90
CA TYR A 259 19.39 -1.55 -16.50
C TYR A 259 18.79 -2.27 -17.72
N LEU A 260 17.56 -2.78 -17.62
CA LEU A 260 16.86 -3.41 -18.75
C LEU A 260 16.72 -2.44 -19.92
N TYR A 261 16.36 -1.19 -19.65
CA TYR A 261 16.30 -0.15 -20.69
C TYR A 261 17.66 0.06 -21.37
N ASN A 262 18.74 0.12 -20.60
CA ASN A 262 20.08 0.33 -21.15
C ASN A 262 20.57 -0.83 -22.03
N ILE A 263 20.26 -2.08 -21.68
CA ILE A 263 20.72 -3.24 -22.46
C ILE A 263 19.83 -3.54 -23.67
N SER A 264 18.52 -3.26 -23.57
CA SER A 264 17.56 -3.53 -24.64
C SER A 264 17.42 -2.37 -25.62
N HIS A 265 17.76 -1.15 -25.18
CA HIS A 265 17.49 0.11 -25.89
C HIS A 265 16.02 0.32 -26.30
N ASN A 266 15.11 -0.50 -25.77
CA ASN A 266 13.71 -0.50 -26.13
C ASN A 266 12.86 -0.39 -24.86
N LEU A 267 12.22 0.76 -24.70
CA LEU A 267 11.42 1.08 -23.52
C LEU A 267 10.23 0.13 -23.32
N ALA A 268 9.76 -0.56 -24.37
CA ALA A 268 8.71 -1.57 -24.25
C ALA A 268 9.12 -2.73 -23.32
N VAL A 269 10.40 -3.10 -23.25
CA VAL A 269 10.89 -4.20 -22.42
C VAL A 269 10.67 -3.92 -20.91
N PRO A 270 11.18 -2.82 -20.33
CA PRO A 270 10.88 -2.51 -18.92
C PRO A 270 9.39 -2.22 -18.68
N MET A 271 8.67 -1.58 -19.62
CA MET A 271 7.20 -1.36 -19.50
C MET A 271 6.43 -2.67 -19.30
N ILE A 272 6.70 -3.67 -20.15
CA ILE A 272 6.05 -4.98 -20.05
C ILE A 272 6.51 -5.71 -18.79
N THR A 273 7.81 -5.67 -18.47
CA THR A 273 8.35 -6.31 -17.27
C THR A 273 7.67 -5.80 -16.00
N HIS A 274 7.55 -4.48 -15.87
CA HIS A 274 6.93 -3.80 -14.74
C HIS A 274 5.44 -4.09 -14.68
N ALA A 275 4.70 -3.88 -15.79
CA ALA A 275 3.27 -4.11 -15.83
C ALA A 275 2.89 -5.56 -15.46
N VAL A 276 3.64 -6.54 -15.97
CA VAL A 276 3.39 -7.96 -15.66
C VAL A 276 3.71 -8.24 -14.19
N TYR A 277 4.84 -7.75 -13.67
CA TYR A 277 5.18 -7.91 -12.25
C TYR A 277 4.06 -7.38 -11.35
N ASP A 278 3.57 -6.17 -11.61
CA ASP A 278 2.53 -5.52 -10.82
C ASP A 278 1.21 -6.28 -10.86
N VAL A 279 0.80 -6.78 -12.02
CA VAL A 279 -0.41 -7.61 -12.14
C VAL A 279 -0.34 -8.80 -11.19
N PHE A 280 0.76 -9.55 -11.21
CA PHE A 280 0.92 -10.72 -10.36
C PHE A 280 1.10 -10.36 -8.88
N ALA A 281 1.84 -9.28 -8.58
CA ALA A 281 2.04 -8.80 -7.21
C ALA A 281 0.73 -8.35 -6.56
N LEU A 282 -0.10 -7.59 -7.29
CA LEU A 282 -1.43 -7.16 -6.84
C LEU A 282 -2.37 -8.34 -6.64
N MET A 283 -2.40 -9.29 -7.59
CA MET A 283 -3.21 -10.50 -7.48
C MET A 283 -2.80 -11.36 -6.28
N TRP A 284 -1.50 -11.55 -6.09
CA TRP A 284 -0.95 -12.29 -4.96
C TRP A 284 -1.28 -11.63 -3.63
N ALA A 285 -1.10 -10.31 -3.53
CA ALA A 285 -1.38 -9.55 -2.33
C ALA A 285 -2.89 -9.56 -2.00
N HIS A 286 -3.76 -9.44 -3.02
CA HIS A 286 -5.21 -9.55 -2.83
C HIS A 286 -5.61 -10.95 -2.36
N TRP A 287 -5.05 -11.99 -2.97
CA TRP A 287 -5.28 -13.36 -2.54
C TRP A 287 -4.86 -13.58 -1.09
N SER A 288 -3.70 -13.05 -0.71
CA SER A 288 -3.13 -13.17 0.64
C SER A 288 -3.99 -12.46 1.68
N VAL A 289 -4.34 -11.19 1.45
CA VAL A 289 -5.07 -10.38 2.46
C VAL A 289 -6.53 -10.82 2.63
N THR A 290 -7.17 -11.30 1.56
CA THR A 290 -8.53 -11.85 1.64
C THR A 290 -8.59 -13.24 2.29
N GLY A 291 -7.45 -13.88 2.51
CA GLY A 291 -7.33 -15.16 3.21
C GLY A 291 -7.15 -15.03 4.73
N LEU A 292 -6.86 -13.84 5.24
CA LEU A 292 -6.66 -13.58 6.66
C LEU A 292 -7.96 -13.67 7.46
N GLU A 293 -7.88 -13.85 8.77
CA GLU A 293 -9.04 -13.69 9.64
C GLU A 293 -9.47 -12.21 9.75
N GLN A 294 -10.71 -11.96 10.19
CA GLN A 294 -11.21 -10.59 10.30
C GLN A 294 -10.39 -9.78 11.31
N GLU A 295 -10.07 -10.36 12.47
CA GLU A 295 -9.25 -9.72 13.50
C GLU A 295 -7.85 -9.35 12.97
N GLU A 296 -7.23 -10.20 12.16
CA GLU A 296 -5.93 -9.92 11.53
C GLU A 296 -6.02 -8.78 10.52
N ARG A 297 -7.10 -8.73 9.72
CA ARG A 297 -7.36 -7.60 8.80
C ARG A 297 -7.57 -6.30 9.57
N ASP A 298 -8.33 -6.34 10.65
CA ASP A 298 -8.60 -5.17 11.48
C ASP A 298 -7.32 -4.69 12.18
N ALA A 299 -6.45 -5.61 12.61
CA ALA A 299 -5.13 -5.29 13.14
C ALA A 299 -4.19 -4.65 12.09
N ILE A 300 -4.31 -5.03 10.81
CA ILE A 300 -3.59 -4.36 9.71
C ILE A 300 -4.08 -2.91 9.56
N LEU A 301 -5.38 -2.68 9.68
CA LEU A 301 -6.03 -1.38 9.51
C LEU A 301 -5.99 -0.51 10.77
N LEU A 302 -5.62 -1.06 11.92
CA LEU A 302 -5.51 -0.34 13.18
C LEU A 302 -4.60 0.89 13.02
N ASN A 303 -5.12 2.07 13.34
CA ASN A 303 -4.45 3.37 13.20
C ASN A 303 -4.03 3.74 11.75
N TYR A 304 -4.57 3.09 10.73
CA TYR A 304 -4.36 3.47 9.33
C TYR A 304 -5.26 4.65 8.94
N GLN A 305 -4.64 5.80 8.65
CA GLN A 305 -5.35 7.02 8.23
C GLN A 305 -5.53 7.13 6.70
N GLY A 306 -5.30 6.04 5.94
CA GLY A 306 -5.40 6.06 4.48
C GLY A 306 -6.84 5.95 3.96
N ALA A 307 -6.98 5.80 2.65
CA ALA A 307 -8.29 5.74 2.00
C ALA A 307 -9.13 4.56 2.53
N PRO A 308 -10.47 4.71 2.62
CA PRO A 308 -11.35 3.66 3.13
C PRO A 308 -11.16 2.34 2.39
N VAL A 309 -11.30 1.23 3.11
CA VAL A 309 -11.24 -0.13 2.54
C VAL A 309 -12.48 -0.38 1.70
N LEU A 310 -12.30 -0.95 0.50
CA LEU A 310 -13.43 -1.38 -0.31
C LEU A 310 -14.00 -2.65 0.34
N SER A 311 -15.12 -2.54 1.03
CA SER A 311 -15.77 -3.68 1.68
C SER A 311 -17.22 -3.76 1.27
N THR A 312 -17.74 -4.99 1.18
CA THR A 312 -19.19 -5.19 0.98
C THR A 312 -20.00 -4.99 2.26
N ASN A 313 -19.35 -4.89 3.42
CA ASN A 313 -19.99 -5.10 4.71
C ASN A 313 -19.67 -3.97 5.71
N THR A 314 -19.93 -2.72 5.36
CA THR A 314 -20.10 -1.64 6.35
C THR A 314 -21.42 -1.81 7.14
N TYR A 315 -21.77 -3.04 7.55
CA TYR A 315 -23.12 -3.40 8.03
C TYR A 315 -23.18 -4.13 9.37
N LYS A 316 -22.07 -4.28 10.12
CA LYS A 316 -22.17 -5.01 11.40
C LYS A 316 -21.65 -4.33 12.67
N GLU A 317 -21.03 -3.16 12.60
CA GLU A 317 -20.70 -2.41 13.82
C GLU A 317 -21.09 -0.94 13.67
N GLY A 318 -22.40 -0.72 13.73
CA GLY A 318 -23.02 0.59 13.89
C GLY A 318 -23.93 0.59 15.12
N HIS A 319 -23.46 0.07 16.25
CA HIS A 319 -24.06 0.38 17.56
C HIS A 319 -23.21 1.46 18.23
N LEU A 320 -23.44 2.70 17.81
CA LEU A 320 -23.21 3.84 18.71
C LEU A 320 -24.26 3.70 19.83
N ASN A 321 -23.83 3.18 20.98
CA ASN A 321 -24.56 3.42 22.24
C ASN A 321 -24.48 4.92 22.52
N VAL A 322 -25.44 5.67 21.97
CA VAL A 322 -25.83 6.95 22.54
C VAL A 322 -26.74 6.59 23.70
N SER A 323 -26.24 6.77 24.92
CA SER A 323 -27.07 6.83 26.11
C SER A 323 -28.03 8.01 25.94
N ASP A 324 -29.30 7.72 25.77
CA ASP A 324 -30.39 8.68 25.94
C ASP A 324 -30.41 9.04 27.43
N ASP A 325 -29.87 10.21 27.78
CA ASP A 325 -30.10 10.84 29.08
C ASP A 325 -31.49 11.51 29.05
N ASP A 326 -32.43 10.82 29.70
CA ASP A 326 -33.68 11.25 30.34
C ASP A 326 -34.16 12.71 30.15
N ASP A 327 -35.24 12.87 29.38
CA ASP A 327 -36.23 13.95 29.57
C ASP A 327 -37.23 13.53 30.66
N GLU A 328 -37.09 14.06 31.88
CA GLU A 328 -38.16 14.08 32.89
C GLU A 328 -38.67 15.52 33.09
N ASP A 329 -39.80 15.84 32.46
CA ASP A 329 -40.75 16.86 32.92
C ASP A 329 -41.99 16.13 33.47
N ASP A 330 -42.10 16.04 34.79
CA ASP A 330 -43.42 16.01 35.42
C ASP A 330 -43.36 16.64 36.81
N SER A 331 -43.90 17.85 36.89
CA SER A 331 -43.95 18.66 38.09
C SER A 331 -45.21 18.37 38.92
N PRO A 332 -45.13 18.12 40.24
CA PRO A 332 -46.31 18.10 41.09
C PRO A 332 -46.36 19.28 42.07
N LYS A 333 -47.40 20.10 41.86
CA LYS A 333 -48.36 20.68 42.83
C LYS A 333 -47.84 21.20 44.18
N VAL A 334 -48.03 22.52 44.32
CA VAL A 334 -48.05 23.33 45.55
C VAL A 334 -49.00 22.79 46.62
N TYR A 335 -48.55 22.74 47.88
CA TYR A 335 -49.36 23.08 49.07
C TYR A 335 -48.47 23.68 50.19
N ASN A 336 -49.05 24.69 50.86
CA ASN A 336 -48.51 25.57 51.91
C ASN A 336 -47.88 24.87 53.14
N SER A 337 -46.87 25.49 53.75
CA SER A 337 -46.92 26.26 55.02
C SER A 337 -45.55 26.85 55.34
#